data_AF-A0A5A9DZV1-F1
#
_entry.id   AF-A0A5A9DZV1-F1
#
_cell.length_a   1.000
_cell.length_b   1.000
_cell.length_c   1.000
_cell.angle_alpha   90.00
_cell.angle_beta   90.00
_cell.angle_gamma   90.00
#
_symmetry.space_group_name_H-M   'P 1'
#
loop_
_entity.id
_entity.type
_entity.pdbx_description
1 polymer ?
#
loop_
_entity_poly.entity_id
_entity_poly.type
_entity_poly.pdbx_seq_one_letter_code
_entity_poly.pdbx_strand_id
1 'polypeptide(L)'
;MRKGSKLGSEQAKVLSFVPTGEYYYNKGMKAYQRRELKKSLKYLNRAFQLEPVEPMIACQLSIVYTELGEYKRSNDLLHQILDDLDPRMAECHYFLANNYAHLGLFKEAYEQVSAYLDKEEYGEFVEDAEDLLELLELDSDLIVEDLYEHDELIVQQEKARDLLESGHFQKAVETLQKVIHDYPEFWSAYNNLALAYFYLGEVDQAAATLEEVLEKNPGNLHALCNTAVFYFYQKRHAELDELIQGLEKVRPLLHEHRYKLGATFALVGHSKRAYDWLKSLQKIGFEGDASFYYWLSYSAYETGHEDTARNAWKRVLEINPEKEGLEPWNDKKQEEGFENHVTSILKKLQSEYTEEKLFGLFLTSISDNQRAILTHADFCDVEDLSIVEKVYLAQVLNSNGNSSIKVNQEIQNMHQVALHLYGGHRPITSVESGLFLTWFTIAYRGIKERETFKNAKAFAAATEFVWNRLRNEKVTKKQLCDRFNLSASTLTKYISVVESYLP
;
A
#
# COMPACT_ATOMS: atom_id res chain seq x y z
N MET A 1 -72.65 -12.38 -7.75
CA MET A 1 -72.52 -11.31 -8.77
C MET A 1 -71.11 -10.72 -8.67
N ARG A 2 -70.25 -11.03 -9.65
CA ARG A 2 -68.92 -10.41 -9.80
C ARG A 2 -69.09 -9.02 -10.41
N LYS A 3 -68.57 -7.96 -9.77
CA LYS A 3 -68.35 -6.66 -10.42
C LYS A 3 -67.00 -6.72 -11.14
N GLY A 4 -67.04 -6.85 -12.46
CA GLY A 4 -65.86 -6.79 -13.32
C GLY A 4 -65.39 -5.36 -13.50
N SER A 5 -64.22 -5.04 -12.97
CA SER A 5 -63.47 -3.83 -13.32
C SER A 5 -62.80 -4.05 -14.67
N LYS A 6 -63.29 -3.39 -15.72
CA LYS A 6 -62.59 -3.25 -17.00
C LYS A 6 -61.51 -2.18 -16.83
N LEU A 7 -60.32 -2.57 -16.39
CA LEU A 7 -59.11 -1.79 -16.62
C LEU A 7 -58.60 -2.20 -18.01
N GLY A 8 -58.69 -1.28 -18.96
CA GLY A 8 -58.11 -1.45 -20.28
C GLY A 8 -56.61 -1.72 -20.14
N SER A 9 -56.13 -2.76 -20.82
CA SER A 9 -54.71 -3.06 -20.92
C SER A 9 -54.05 -2.01 -21.82
N GLU A 10 -53.68 -0.87 -21.25
CA GLU A 10 -52.60 -0.10 -21.86
C GLU A 10 -51.32 -0.94 -21.69
N GLN A 11 -50.82 -1.51 -22.79
CA GLN A 11 -49.52 -2.16 -22.81
C GLN A 11 -48.48 -1.10 -22.39
N ALA A 12 -48.00 -1.20 -21.15
CA ALA A 12 -46.91 -0.38 -20.68
C ALA A 12 -45.70 -0.62 -21.60
N LYS A 13 -45.33 0.41 -22.36
CA LYS A 13 -44.18 0.38 -23.26
C LYS A 13 -42.92 0.32 -22.39
N VAL A 14 -42.33 -0.87 -22.25
CA VAL A 14 -41.06 -1.04 -21.53
C VAL A 14 -39.98 -0.35 -22.37
N LEU A 15 -39.58 0.85 -21.96
CA LEU A 15 -38.45 1.56 -22.54
C LEU A 15 -37.17 1.01 -21.89
N SER A 16 -36.27 0.45 -22.70
CA SER A 16 -34.93 0.12 -22.23
C SER A 16 -34.21 1.42 -21.91
N PHE A 17 -33.94 1.65 -20.62
CA PHE A 17 -33.12 2.78 -20.17
C PHE A 17 -31.72 2.24 -19.90
N VAL A 18 -30.78 2.58 -20.79
CA VAL A 18 -29.34 2.34 -20.59
C VAL A 18 -28.76 3.65 -20.09
N PRO A 19 -28.42 3.77 -18.79
CA PRO A 19 -27.87 5.02 -18.28
C PRO A 19 -26.46 5.25 -18.82
N THR A 20 -26.25 6.36 -19.51
CA THR A 20 -24.96 6.82 -20.07
C THR A 20 -24.08 7.51 -19.03
N GLY A 21 -22.82 7.82 -19.35
CA GLY A 21 -21.96 8.65 -18.50
C GLY A 21 -22.60 10.02 -18.28
N GLU A 22 -23.09 10.66 -19.34
CA GLU A 22 -23.85 11.92 -19.27
C GLU A 22 -25.05 11.87 -18.29
N TYR A 23 -25.79 10.76 -18.24
CA TYR A 23 -26.89 10.62 -17.29
C TYR A 23 -26.40 10.66 -15.83
N TYR A 24 -25.33 9.92 -15.54
CA TYR A 24 -24.74 9.89 -14.21
C TYR A 24 -24.06 11.22 -13.86
N TYR A 25 -23.41 11.87 -14.82
CA TYR A 25 -22.83 13.20 -14.67
C TYR A 25 -23.88 14.21 -14.22
N ASN A 26 -25.00 14.31 -14.97
CA ASN A 26 -26.11 15.19 -14.62
C ASN A 26 -26.70 14.91 -13.22
N LYS A 27 -26.73 13.63 -12.83
CA LYS A 27 -27.21 13.23 -11.50
C LYS A 27 -26.20 13.58 -10.40
N GLY A 28 -24.91 13.45 -10.70
CA GLY A 28 -23.79 13.92 -9.87
C GLY A 28 -23.90 15.41 -9.63
N MET A 29 -23.95 16.21 -10.70
CA MET A 29 -24.07 17.68 -10.61
C MET A 29 -25.31 18.13 -9.82
N LYS A 30 -26.46 17.46 -9.97
CA LYS A 30 -27.64 17.75 -9.14
C LYS A 30 -27.44 17.41 -7.66
N ALA A 31 -26.72 16.34 -7.35
CA ALA A 31 -26.37 16.00 -5.97
C ALA A 31 -25.35 17.00 -5.41
N TYR A 32 -24.38 17.43 -6.21
CA TYR A 32 -23.40 18.46 -5.87
C TYR A 32 -24.06 19.78 -5.50
N GLN A 33 -24.97 20.29 -6.34
CA GLN A 33 -25.76 21.50 -6.08
C GLN A 33 -26.58 21.43 -4.79
N ARG A 34 -26.97 20.23 -4.37
CA ARG A 34 -27.69 19.98 -3.11
C ARG A 34 -26.76 19.80 -1.91
N ARG A 35 -25.45 19.99 -2.09
CA ARG A 35 -24.38 19.70 -1.13
C ARG A 35 -24.37 18.25 -0.63
N GLU A 36 -24.89 17.32 -1.44
CA GLU A 36 -24.88 15.89 -1.14
C GLU A 36 -23.59 15.24 -1.66
N LEU A 37 -22.43 15.69 -1.17
CA LEU A 37 -21.10 15.36 -1.71
C LEU A 37 -20.86 13.85 -1.89
N LYS A 38 -21.17 13.02 -0.87
CA LYS A 38 -21.02 11.55 -0.95
C LYS A 38 -21.88 10.93 -2.07
N LYS A 39 -23.07 11.48 -2.35
CA LYS A 39 -23.92 11.01 -3.48
C LYS A 39 -23.39 11.52 -4.82
N SER A 40 -22.91 12.76 -4.86
CA SER A 40 -22.27 13.33 -6.05
C SER A 40 -21.07 12.49 -6.47
N LEU A 41 -20.17 12.21 -5.52
CA LEU A 41 -19.00 11.36 -5.71
C LEU A 41 -19.36 10.00 -6.32
N LYS A 42 -20.41 9.35 -5.79
CA LYS A 42 -20.87 8.06 -6.30
C LYS A 42 -21.34 8.13 -7.77
N TYR A 43 -22.06 9.20 -8.14
CA TYR A 43 -22.56 9.35 -9.51
C TYR A 43 -21.48 9.79 -10.48
N LEU A 44 -20.61 10.73 -10.09
CA LEU A 44 -19.50 11.19 -10.92
C LEU A 44 -18.46 10.08 -11.15
N ASN A 45 -18.14 9.27 -10.14
CA ASN A 45 -17.32 8.06 -10.34
C ASN A 45 -17.93 7.12 -11.37
N ARG A 46 -19.25 6.93 -11.32
CA ARG A 46 -19.93 6.09 -12.31
C ARG A 46 -19.92 6.70 -13.71
N ALA A 47 -20.01 8.03 -13.81
CA ALA A 47 -19.89 8.74 -15.07
C ALA A 47 -18.49 8.57 -15.66
N PHE A 48 -17.45 8.78 -14.85
CA PHE A 48 -16.05 8.64 -15.25
C PHE A 48 -15.70 7.20 -15.69
N GLN A 49 -16.22 6.18 -14.98
CA GLN A 49 -16.07 4.77 -15.41
C GLN A 49 -16.68 4.47 -16.78
N LEU A 50 -17.74 5.18 -17.18
CA LEU A 50 -18.40 4.97 -18.47
C LEU A 50 -17.75 5.79 -19.58
N GLU A 51 -17.21 6.96 -19.25
CA GLU A 51 -16.61 7.93 -20.17
C GLU A 51 -15.28 8.46 -19.59
N PRO A 52 -14.21 7.63 -19.53
CA PRO A 52 -12.96 7.96 -18.83
C PRO A 52 -12.08 8.99 -19.54
N VAL A 53 -12.38 9.30 -20.80
CA VAL A 53 -11.62 10.25 -21.63
C VAL A 53 -12.26 11.64 -21.69
N GLU A 54 -13.34 11.88 -20.95
CA GLU A 54 -14.05 13.16 -20.93
C GLU A 54 -13.48 14.08 -19.83
N PRO A 55 -12.72 15.13 -20.18
CA PRO A 55 -12.02 15.97 -19.20
C PRO A 55 -12.96 16.66 -18.21
N MET A 56 -14.15 17.08 -18.66
CA MET A 56 -15.10 17.78 -17.80
C MET A 56 -15.65 16.87 -16.68
N ILE A 57 -15.85 15.58 -16.95
CA ILE A 57 -16.27 14.63 -15.91
C ILE A 57 -15.17 14.44 -14.88
N ALA A 58 -13.92 14.31 -15.33
CA ALA A 58 -12.75 14.18 -14.46
C ALA A 58 -12.56 15.44 -13.59
N CYS A 59 -12.70 16.63 -14.18
CA CYS A 59 -12.62 17.92 -13.48
C CYS A 59 -13.70 18.09 -12.41
N GLN A 60 -14.96 17.78 -12.74
CA GLN A 60 -16.03 17.86 -11.74
C GLN A 60 -15.86 16.81 -10.63
N LEU A 61 -15.30 15.64 -10.95
CA LEU A 61 -14.97 14.63 -9.97
C LEU A 61 -13.83 15.09 -9.04
N SER A 62 -12.78 15.74 -9.58
CA SER A 62 -11.68 16.28 -8.78
C SER A 62 -12.16 17.38 -7.83
N ILE A 63 -13.02 18.30 -8.28
CA ILE A 63 -13.66 19.31 -7.42
C ILE A 63 -14.42 18.65 -6.25
N VAL A 64 -15.16 17.58 -6.52
CA VAL A 64 -15.86 16.84 -5.45
C VAL A 64 -14.88 16.15 -4.48
N TYR A 65 -13.73 15.67 -4.97
CA TYR A 65 -12.68 15.17 -4.09
C TYR A 65 -12.08 16.27 -3.22
N THR A 66 -11.80 17.45 -3.79
CA THR A 66 -11.33 18.63 -3.05
C THR A 66 -12.30 19.01 -1.93
N GLU A 67 -13.59 19.13 -2.23
CA GLU A 67 -14.64 19.43 -1.23
C GLU A 67 -14.80 18.36 -0.14
N LEU A 68 -14.34 17.14 -0.41
CA LEU A 68 -14.30 16.05 0.57
C LEU A 68 -12.97 15.99 1.35
N GLY A 69 -12.02 16.88 1.06
CA GLY A 69 -10.67 16.90 1.64
C GLY A 69 -9.71 15.85 1.07
N GLU A 70 -10.09 15.20 -0.03
CA GLU A 70 -9.32 14.15 -0.69
C GLU A 70 -8.37 14.75 -1.75
N TYR A 71 -7.54 15.71 -1.32
CA TYR A 71 -6.72 16.56 -2.20
C TYR A 71 -5.78 15.77 -3.12
N LYS A 72 -5.18 14.66 -2.64
CA LYS A 72 -4.28 13.83 -3.47
C LYS A 72 -5.02 13.21 -4.66
N ARG A 73 -6.17 12.58 -4.42
CA ARG A 73 -7.00 12.00 -5.49
C ARG A 73 -7.50 13.06 -6.47
N SER A 74 -7.79 14.25 -5.95
CA SER A 74 -8.11 15.41 -6.79
C SER A 74 -6.92 15.78 -7.68
N ASN A 75 -5.72 15.92 -7.11
CA ASN A 75 -4.49 16.24 -7.84
C ASN A 75 -4.14 15.19 -8.89
N ASP A 76 -4.27 13.90 -8.58
CA ASP A 76 -4.01 12.81 -9.55
C ASP A 76 -4.90 12.95 -10.79
N LEU A 77 -6.19 13.25 -10.60
CA LEU A 77 -7.13 13.49 -11.71
C LEU A 77 -6.83 14.78 -12.46
N LEU A 78 -6.47 15.86 -11.76
CA LEU A 78 -6.16 17.14 -12.38
C LEU A 78 -4.89 17.06 -13.24
N HIS A 79 -3.86 16.36 -12.78
CA HIS A 79 -2.66 16.05 -13.57
C HIS A 79 -2.98 15.15 -14.74
N GLN A 80 -3.77 14.08 -14.54
CA GLN A 80 -4.24 13.24 -15.65
C GLN A 80 -4.95 14.06 -16.74
N ILE A 81 -5.74 15.06 -16.35
CA ILE A 81 -6.38 15.93 -17.34
C ILE A 81 -5.34 16.75 -18.12
N LEU A 82 -4.41 17.39 -17.42
CA LEU A 82 -3.40 18.24 -18.06
C LEU A 82 -2.40 17.46 -18.91
N ASP A 83 -2.06 16.23 -18.52
CA ASP A 83 -1.06 15.40 -19.20
C ASP A 83 -1.67 14.63 -20.39
N ASP A 84 -2.87 14.04 -20.19
CA ASP A 84 -3.40 13.03 -21.12
C ASP A 84 -4.70 13.45 -21.85
N LEU A 85 -5.52 14.33 -21.26
CA LEU A 85 -6.88 14.59 -21.77
C LEU A 85 -7.06 15.96 -22.44
N ASP A 86 -6.80 17.05 -21.72
CA ASP A 86 -6.83 18.42 -22.23
C ASP A 86 -5.78 19.33 -21.54
N PRO A 87 -4.58 19.45 -22.12
CA PRO A 87 -3.52 20.32 -21.61
C PRO A 87 -3.86 21.82 -21.58
N ARG A 88 -4.97 22.24 -22.19
CA ARG A 88 -5.39 23.64 -22.28
C ARG A 88 -6.44 24.01 -21.25
N MET A 89 -6.94 23.07 -20.47
CA MET A 89 -7.95 23.35 -19.44
C MET A 89 -7.27 24.04 -18.24
N ALA A 90 -7.09 25.36 -18.36
CA ALA A 90 -6.29 26.16 -17.45
C ALA A 90 -6.85 26.15 -16.02
N GLU A 91 -8.16 25.97 -15.85
CA GLU A 91 -8.84 25.87 -14.55
C GLU A 91 -8.27 24.74 -13.67
N CYS A 92 -7.67 23.70 -14.26
CA CYS A 92 -6.96 22.67 -13.50
C CYS A 92 -5.84 23.25 -12.63
N HIS A 93 -5.11 24.25 -13.14
CA HIS A 93 -4.03 24.88 -12.39
C HIS A 93 -4.56 25.61 -11.15
N TYR A 94 -5.71 26.29 -11.26
CA TYR A 94 -6.37 26.90 -10.11
C TYR A 94 -6.79 25.87 -9.06
N PHE A 95 -7.40 24.75 -9.47
CA PHE A 95 -7.79 23.69 -8.52
C PHE A 95 -6.58 23.00 -7.89
N LEU A 96 -5.52 22.75 -8.66
CA LEU A 96 -4.25 22.22 -8.15
C LEU A 96 -3.66 23.18 -7.12
N ALA A 97 -3.63 24.48 -7.41
CA ALA A 97 -3.08 25.48 -6.49
C ALA A 97 -3.79 25.47 -5.13
N ASN A 98 -5.12 25.46 -5.13
CA ASN A 98 -5.91 25.37 -3.91
C ASN A 98 -5.66 24.08 -3.15
N ASN A 99 -5.60 22.94 -3.85
CA ASN A 99 -5.31 21.65 -3.21
C ASN A 99 -3.90 21.63 -2.60
N TYR A 100 -2.89 22.15 -3.31
CA TYR A 100 -1.52 22.23 -2.82
C TYR A 100 -1.41 23.16 -1.60
N ALA A 101 -2.08 24.32 -1.63
CA ALA A 101 -2.15 25.23 -0.48
C ALA A 101 -2.79 24.54 0.73
N HIS A 102 -3.86 23.77 0.53
CA HIS A 102 -4.47 22.96 1.59
C HIS A 102 -3.59 21.83 2.12
N LEU A 103 -2.71 21.29 1.27
CA LEU A 103 -1.70 20.30 1.67
C LEU A 103 -0.48 20.93 2.35
N GLY A 104 -0.38 22.26 2.37
CA GLY A 104 0.79 22.99 2.86
C GLY A 104 1.98 22.97 1.90
N LEU A 105 1.76 22.51 0.66
CA LEU A 105 2.73 22.49 -0.43
C LEU A 105 2.71 23.86 -1.13
N PHE A 106 3.25 24.87 -0.47
CA PHE A 106 3.05 26.27 -0.84
C PHE A 106 3.78 26.66 -2.12
N LYS A 107 4.91 26.03 -2.42
CA LYS A 107 5.64 26.21 -3.67
C LYS A 107 4.83 25.67 -4.84
N GLU A 108 4.34 24.42 -4.75
CA GLU A 108 3.48 23.87 -5.79
C GLU A 108 2.21 24.71 -5.93
N ALA A 109 1.64 25.20 -4.84
CA ALA A 109 0.52 26.12 -4.89
C ALA A 109 0.85 27.40 -5.67
N TYR A 110 2.00 28.01 -5.38
CA TYR A 110 2.51 29.21 -6.05
C TYR A 110 2.75 28.97 -7.55
N GLU A 111 3.42 27.87 -7.91
CA GLU A 111 3.70 27.52 -9.30
C GLU A 111 2.39 27.33 -10.09
N GLN A 112 1.40 26.66 -9.49
CA GLN A 112 0.12 26.38 -10.16
C GLN A 112 -0.76 27.62 -10.24
N VAL A 113 -0.85 28.46 -9.20
CA VAL A 113 -1.66 29.70 -9.26
C VAL A 113 -1.06 30.70 -10.25
N SER A 114 0.28 30.80 -10.31
CA SER A 114 0.98 31.61 -11.31
C SER A 114 0.72 31.09 -12.73
N ALA A 115 0.78 29.77 -12.93
CA ALA A 115 0.48 29.16 -14.23
C ALA A 115 -0.97 29.37 -14.68
N TYR A 116 -1.93 29.47 -13.75
CA TYR A 116 -3.31 29.83 -14.05
C TYR A 116 -3.42 31.28 -14.53
N LEU A 117 -2.88 32.23 -13.75
CA LEU A 117 -2.93 33.67 -14.05
C LEU A 117 -2.18 34.03 -15.35
N ASP A 118 -1.10 33.31 -15.67
CA ASP A 118 -0.37 33.46 -16.94
C ASP A 118 -1.19 33.01 -18.17
N LYS A 119 -2.09 32.04 -17.99
CA LYS A 119 -2.91 31.47 -19.08
C LYS A 119 -4.23 32.19 -19.26
N GLU A 120 -4.84 32.66 -18.18
CA GLU A 120 -6.20 33.22 -18.15
C GLU A 120 -6.22 34.65 -17.59
N GLU A 121 -6.25 35.65 -18.48
CA GLU A 121 -6.29 37.08 -18.09
C GLU A 121 -7.67 37.52 -17.57
N TYR A 122 -8.75 36.84 -17.97
CA TYR A 122 -10.14 37.16 -17.60
C TYR A 122 -10.95 35.90 -17.23
N GLY A 123 -10.29 34.89 -16.66
CA GLY A 123 -10.89 33.62 -16.26
C GLY A 123 -11.86 33.77 -15.07
N GLU A 124 -12.70 32.75 -14.87
CA GLU A 124 -13.71 32.71 -13.79
C GLU A 124 -13.11 32.86 -12.39
N PHE A 125 -11.87 32.37 -12.18
CA PHE A 125 -11.20 32.30 -10.89
C PHE A 125 -10.07 33.30 -10.72
N VAL A 126 -9.93 34.31 -11.60
CA VAL A 126 -8.79 35.25 -11.55
C VAL A 126 -8.74 36.00 -10.23
N GLU A 127 -9.86 36.54 -9.75
CA GLU A 127 -9.92 37.27 -8.47
C GLU A 127 -9.53 36.36 -7.30
N ASP A 128 -10.08 35.14 -7.23
CA ASP A 128 -9.74 34.16 -6.19
C ASP A 128 -8.27 33.70 -6.27
N ALA A 129 -7.71 33.59 -7.48
CA ALA A 129 -6.33 33.21 -7.72
C ALA A 129 -5.35 34.32 -7.34
N GLU A 130 -5.68 35.59 -7.61
CA GLU A 130 -4.93 36.75 -7.14
C GLU A 130 -4.92 36.82 -5.61
N ASP A 131 -6.06 36.59 -4.95
CA ASP A 131 -6.17 36.53 -3.49
C ASP A 131 -5.31 35.39 -2.90
N LEU A 132 -5.34 34.21 -3.52
CA LEU A 132 -4.51 33.07 -3.09
C LEU A 132 -3.01 33.39 -3.27
N LEU A 133 -2.62 33.99 -4.39
CA LEU A 133 -1.25 34.39 -4.65
C LEU A 133 -0.79 35.45 -3.64
N GLU A 134 -1.61 36.46 -3.36
CA GLU A 134 -1.33 37.47 -2.33
C GLU A 134 -1.19 36.83 -0.95
N LEU A 135 -2.02 35.85 -0.58
CA LEU A 135 -1.90 35.14 0.69
C LEU A 135 -0.57 34.34 0.79
N LEU A 136 -0.20 33.63 -0.27
CA LEU A 136 1.06 32.88 -0.35
C LEU A 136 2.28 33.83 -0.29
N GLU A 137 2.13 35.06 -0.78
CA GLU A 137 3.13 36.12 -0.68
C GLU A 137 3.09 36.89 0.65
N LEU A 138 1.97 36.96 1.39
CA LEU A 138 1.86 37.72 2.63
C LEU A 138 2.54 37.04 3.83
N ASP A 139 2.67 35.70 3.79
CA ASP A 139 3.50 34.94 4.73
C ASP A 139 5.02 35.07 4.39
N SER A 140 5.40 35.80 3.33
CA SER A 140 6.77 35.91 2.80
C SER A 140 7.70 36.96 3.45
N ASP A 141 7.57 37.18 4.77
CA ASP A 141 8.78 37.48 5.54
C ASP A 141 9.75 36.25 5.54
N LEU A 142 9.28 35.09 5.06
CA LEU A 142 10.06 33.91 4.65
C LEU A 142 10.48 34.03 3.16
N ILE A 143 11.76 33.81 2.89
CA ILE A 143 12.33 33.88 1.54
C ILE A 143 11.75 32.72 0.72
N VAL A 144 11.50 32.91 -0.59
CA VAL A 144 11.07 31.85 -1.52
C VAL A 144 11.87 30.54 -1.34
N GLU A 145 13.14 30.61 -0.95
CA GLU A 145 14.00 29.48 -0.54
C GLU A 145 13.47 28.64 0.64
N ASP A 146 12.89 29.26 1.68
CA ASP A 146 12.36 28.57 2.87
C ASP A 146 11.12 27.70 2.54
N LEU A 147 10.37 28.07 1.48
CA LEU A 147 9.25 27.26 0.98
C LEU A 147 9.75 25.96 0.31
N TYR A 148 10.92 25.99 -0.37
CA TYR A 148 11.49 24.78 -1.00
C TYR A 148 11.87 23.73 0.05
N GLU A 149 12.38 24.16 1.21
CA GLU A 149 12.76 23.24 2.28
C GLU A 149 11.53 22.57 2.92
N HIS A 150 10.46 23.33 3.18
CA HIS A 150 9.26 22.79 3.80
C HIS A 150 8.55 21.76 2.92
N ASP A 151 8.43 22.05 1.62
CA ASP A 151 7.75 21.17 0.68
C ASP A 151 8.57 19.92 0.40
N GLU A 152 9.91 20.04 0.30
CA GLU A 152 10.79 18.88 0.20
C GLU A 152 10.64 17.97 1.44
N LEU A 153 10.58 18.54 2.64
CA LEU A 153 10.39 17.75 3.86
C LEU A 153 9.07 16.96 3.84
N ILE A 154 7.96 17.59 3.46
CA ILE A 154 6.65 16.94 3.35
C ILE A 154 6.71 15.80 2.32
N VAL A 155 7.25 16.07 1.14
CA VAL A 155 7.36 15.07 0.05
C VAL A 155 8.24 13.89 0.47
N GLN A 156 9.40 14.14 1.09
CA GLN A 156 10.28 13.05 1.54
C GLN A 156 9.66 12.26 2.70
N GLN A 157 8.92 12.89 3.61
CA GLN A 157 8.20 12.20 4.67
C GLN A 157 7.14 11.25 4.12
N GLU A 158 6.32 11.73 3.18
CA GLU A 158 5.27 10.93 2.55
C GLU A 158 5.87 9.75 1.78
N LYS A 159 6.92 10.01 0.98
CA LYS A 159 7.67 8.97 0.28
C LYS A 159 8.22 7.91 1.24
N ALA A 160 8.81 8.32 2.36
CA ALA A 160 9.32 7.38 3.36
C ALA A 160 8.21 6.52 3.98
N ARG A 161 7.04 7.12 4.26
CA ARG A 161 5.87 6.39 4.77
C ARG A 161 5.38 5.36 3.75
N ASP A 162 5.25 5.75 2.49
CA ASP A 162 4.78 4.84 1.43
C ASP A 162 5.76 3.67 1.20
N LEU A 163 7.07 3.94 1.30
CA LEU A 163 8.10 2.90 1.26
C LEU A 163 7.98 1.92 2.44
N LEU A 164 7.72 2.42 3.66
CA LEU A 164 7.47 1.59 4.84
C LEU A 164 6.23 0.70 4.67
N GLU A 165 5.12 1.29 4.25
CA GLU A 165 3.85 0.57 4.04
C GLU A 165 3.95 -0.47 2.92
N SER A 166 4.76 -0.17 1.89
CA SER A 166 5.04 -1.08 0.78
C SER A 166 6.13 -2.12 1.08
N GLY A 167 6.66 -2.16 2.31
CA GLY A 167 7.68 -3.13 2.74
C GLY A 167 9.09 -2.89 2.18
N HIS A 168 9.35 -1.74 1.56
CA HIS A 168 10.64 -1.36 0.98
C HIS A 168 11.55 -0.72 2.04
N PHE A 169 11.78 -1.44 3.14
CA PHE A 169 12.39 -0.89 4.35
C PHE A 169 13.80 -0.31 4.12
N GLN A 170 14.63 -0.93 3.27
CA GLN A 170 15.97 -0.42 2.97
C GLN A 170 15.94 0.96 2.29
N LYS A 171 15.05 1.15 1.32
CA LYS A 171 14.89 2.46 0.64
C LYS A 171 14.29 3.50 1.58
N ALA A 172 13.41 3.07 2.50
CA ALA A 172 12.89 3.95 3.55
C ALA A 172 14.03 4.43 4.46
N VAL A 173 14.95 3.55 4.88
CA VAL A 173 16.15 3.93 5.65
C VAL A 173 16.95 5.00 4.92
N GLU A 174 17.28 4.80 3.63
CA GLU A 174 18.04 5.77 2.84
C GLU A 174 17.35 7.13 2.77
N THR A 175 16.04 7.14 2.51
CA THR A 175 15.23 8.36 2.41
C THR A 175 15.20 9.09 3.76
N LEU A 176 14.97 8.37 4.86
CA LEU A 176 14.87 8.93 6.20
C LEU A 176 16.21 9.44 6.73
N GLN A 177 17.31 8.77 6.40
CA GLN A 177 18.65 9.27 6.72
C GLN A 177 18.95 10.59 6.01
N LYS A 178 18.51 10.76 4.76
CA LYS A 178 18.61 12.05 4.06
C LYS A 178 17.79 13.12 4.78
N VAL A 179 16.52 12.83 5.11
CA VAL A 179 15.66 13.76 5.87
C VAL A 179 16.27 14.16 7.19
N ILE A 180 16.88 13.23 7.93
CA ILE A 180 17.55 13.52 9.21
C ILE A 180 18.81 14.37 9.01
N HIS A 181 19.56 14.15 7.92
CA HIS A 181 20.72 14.96 7.60
C HIS A 181 20.34 16.43 7.35
N ASP A 182 19.28 16.63 6.54
CA ASP A 182 18.81 17.95 6.15
C ASP A 182 18.02 18.62 7.30
N TYR A 183 17.27 17.84 8.08
CA TYR A 183 16.42 18.29 9.19
C TYR A 183 16.70 17.52 10.51
N PRO A 184 17.81 17.82 11.22
CA PRO A 184 18.24 17.04 12.38
C PRO A 184 17.27 16.99 13.56
N GLU A 185 16.34 17.95 13.70
CA GLU A 185 15.35 17.99 14.78
C GLU A 185 13.97 17.43 14.38
N PHE A 186 13.85 16.87 13.17
CA PHE A 186 12.58 16.32 12.69
C PHE A 186 12.33 14.90 13.22
N TRP A 187 11.87 14.81 14.48
CA TRP A 187 11.69 13.55 15.21
C TRP A 187 10.78 12.51 14.54
N SER A 188 9.86 12.92 13.67
CA SER A 188 9.03 12.01 12.88
C SER A 188 9.87 11.10 12.00
N ALA A 189 10.94 11.63 11.38
CA ALA A 189 11.84 10.83 10.55
C ALA A 189 12.61 9.80 11.37
N TYR A 190 13.10 10.16 12.57
CA TYR A 190 13.75 9.20 13.48
C TYR A 190 12.80 8.07 13.91
N ASN A 191 11.55 8.41 14.22
CA ASN A 191 10.53 7.42 14.59
C ASN A 191 10.26 6.42 13.46
N ASN A 192 10.16 6.91 12.22
CA ASN A 192 9.98 6.08 11.04
C ASN A 192 11.26 5.30 10.69
N LEU A 193 12.44 5.86 10.95
CA LEU A 193 13.72 5.19 10.70
C LEU A 193 13.91 4.01 11.64
N ALA A 194 13.59 4.20 12.92
CA ALA A 194 13.59 3.11 13.89
C ALA A 194 12.64 1.98 13.46
N LEU A 195 11.46 2.31 12.94
CA LEU A 195 10.51 1.33 12.44
C LEU A 195 11.06 0.58 11.20
N ALA A 196 11.72 1.29 10.28
CA ALA A 196 12.38 0.69 9.12
C ALA A 196 13.46 -0.31 9.55
N TYR A 197 14.37 0.10 10.44
CA TYR A 197 15.40 -0.78 10.99
C TYR A 197 14.80 -2.00 11.70
N PHE A 198 13.75 -1.79 12.47
CA PHE A 198 13.07 -2.89 13.15
C PHE A 198 12.52 -3.94 12.18
N TYR A 199 11.88 -3.52 11.09
CA TYR A 199 11.39 -4.44 10.06
C TYR A 199 12.49 -5.12 9.23
N LEU A 200 13.66 -4.50 9.13
CA LEU A 200 14.87 -5.13 8.57
C LEU A 200 15.51 -6.16 9.52
N GLY A 201 15.08 -6.21 10.78
CA GLY A 201 15.70 -7.03 11.83
C GLY A 201 16.93 -6.39 12.48
N GLU A 202 17.22 -5.13 12.16
CA GLU A 202 18.29 -4.30 12.75
C GLU A 202 17.85 -3.72 14.09
N VAL A 203 17.52 -4.61 15.04
CA VAL A 203 16.86 -4.26 16.31
C VAL A 203 17.69 -3.31 17.17
N ASP A 204 19.02 -3.48 17.19
CA ASP A 204 19.92 -2.64 17.99
C ASP A 204 19.95 -1.18 17.47
N GLN A 205 19.97 -1.00 16.14
CA GLN A 205 19.91 0.33 15.52
C GLN A 205 18.53 0.97 15.73
N ALA A 206 17.47 0.18 15.63
CA ALA A 206 16.12 0.65 15.91
C ALA A 206 15.97 1.18 17.35
N ALA A 207 16.50 0.43 18.33
CA ALA A 207 16.48 0.82 19.73
C ALA A 207 17.32 2.09 19.98
N ALA A 208 18.55 2.14 19.48
CA ALA A 208 19.44 3.30 19.62
C ALA A 208 18.82 4.58 19.03
N THR A 209 18.14 4.45 17.87
CA THR A 209 17.46 5.58 17.23
C THR A 209 16.32 6.13 18.11
N LEU A 210 15.52 5.27 18.75
CA LEU A 210 14.47 5.71 19.66
C LEU A 210 15.01 6.24 20.99
N GLU A 211 16.11 5.68 21.49
CA GLU A 211 16.79 6.19 22.69
C GLU A 211 17.26 7.63 22.48
N GLU A 212 17.82 7.95 21.33
CA GLU A 212 18.20 9.33 20.96
C GLU A 212 16.99 10.27 20.96
N VAL A 213 15.87 9.84 20.33
CA VAL A 213 14.62 10.62 20.34
C VAL A 213 14.12 10.86 21.76
N LEU A 214 14.13 9.84 22.62
CA LEU A 214 13.62 9.93 23.98
C LEU A 214 14.56 10.68 24.93
N GLU A 215 15.86 10.73 24.64
CA GLU A 215 16.82 11.56 25.39
C GLU A 215 16.53 13.06 25.16
N LYS A 216 16.27 13.44 23.90
CA LYS A 216 16.00 14.84 23.52
C LYS A 216 14.55 15.24 23.72
N ASN A 217 13.62 14.31 23.52
CA ASN A 217 12.19 14.52 23.63
C ASN A 217 11.53 13.36 24.42
N PRO A 218 11.64 13.36 25.76
CA PRO A 218 11.12 12.27 26.61
C PRO A 218 9.60 12.04 26.51
N GLY A 219 8.86 13.04 26.03
CA GLY A 219 7.41 12.99 25.84
C GLY A 219 6.97 12.57 24.43
N ASN A 220 7.89 12.19 23.55
CA ASN A 220 7.56 11.82 22.18
C ASN A 220 6.71 10.54 22.14
N LEU A 221 5.40 10.70 21.95
CA LEU A 221 4.45 9.60 22.01
C LEU A 221 4.72 8.53 20.94
N HIS A 222 5.14 8.95 19.74
CA HIS A 222 5.45 8.02 18.65
C HIS A 222 6.64 7.12 19.00
N ALA A 223 7.71 7.70 19.56
CA ALA A 223 8.85 6.93 20.06
C ALA A 223 8.44 5.98 21.19
N LEU A 224 7.71 6.46 22.20
CA LEU A 224 7.22 5.61 23.30
C LEU A 224 6.36 4.44 22.79
N CYS A 225 5.46 4.69 21.84
CA CYS A 225 4.65 3.65 21.22
C CYS A 225 5.51 2.65 20.43
N ASN A 226 6.48 3.12 19.64
CA ASN A 226 7.38 2.24 18.90
C ASN A 226 8.27 1.40 19.84
N THR A 227 8.76 1.98 20.95
CA THR A 227 9.49 1.24 22.00
C THR A 227 8.62 0.14 22.61
N ALA A 228 7.33 0.40 22.88
CA ALA A 228 6.42 -0.62 23.38
C ALA A 228 6.26 -1.78 22.38
N VAL A 229 6.12 -1.48 21.09
CA VAL A 229 6.09 -2.50 20.02
C VAL A 229 7.38 -3.32 20.02
N PHE A 230 8.55 -2.67 20.13
CA PHE A 230 9.84 -3.37 20.14
C PHE A 230 9.97 -4.30 21.35
N TYR A 231 9.61 -3.84 22.54
CA TYR A 231 9.61 -4.67 23.74
C TYR A 231 8.67 -5.88 23.62
N PHE A 232 7.50 -5.69 23.01
CA PHE A 232 6.56 -6.78 22.75
C PHE A 232 7.17 -7.88 21.86
N TYR A 233 7.76 -7.51 20.72
CA TYR A 233 8.38 -8.49 19.81
C TYR A 233 9.65 -9.13 20.40
N GLN A 234 10.40 -8.40 21.22
CA GLN A 234 11.57 -8.93 21.94
C GLN A 234 11.18 -9.77 23.17
N LYS A 235 9.89 -9.88 23.51
CA LYS A 235 9.38 -10.58 24.72
C LYS A 235 9.92 -9.99 26.02
N ARG A 236 10.20 -8.69 26.04
CA ARG A 236 10.62 -7.91 27.21
C ARG A 236 9.41 -7.47 28.02
N HIS A 237 8.78 -8.44 28.66
CA HIS A 237 7.47 -8.25 29.32
C HIS A 237 7.50 -7.21 30.46
N ALA A 238 8.56 -7.18 31.26
CA ALA A 238 8.64 -6.27 32.40
C ALA A 238 8.73 -4.80 31.96
N GLU A 239 9.60 -4.50 30.99
CA GLU A 239 9.75 -3.14 30.46
C GLU A 239 8.52 -2.71 29.64
N LEU A 240 7.87 -3.65 28.93
CA LEU A 240 6.60 -3.38 28.27
C LEU A 240 5.52 -2.99 29.27
N ASP A 241 5.35 -3.75 30.35
CA ASP A 241 4.30 -3.50 31.35
C ASP A 241 4.49 -2.13 32.02
N GLU A 242 5.73 -1.75 32.35
CA GLU A 242 6.03 -0.44 32.92
C GLU A 242 5.68 0.70 31.94
N LEU A 243 6.10 0.57 30.69
CA LEU A 243 5.84 1.57 29.66
C LEU A 243 4.34 1.72 29.35
N ILE A 244 3.61 0.59 29.28
CA ILE A 244 2.16 0.59 29.06
C ILE A 244 1.43 1.28 30.23
N GLN A 245 1.83 1.05 31.48
CA GLN A 245 1.26 1.77 32.63
C GLN A 245 1.47 3.28 32.56
N GLY A 246 2.58 3.73 31.98
CA GLY A 246 2.82 5.14 31.66
C GLY A 246 1.88 5.64 30.57
N LEU A 247 1.83 4.94 29.44
CA LEU A 247 1.02 5.27 28.27
C LEU A 247 -0.49 5.30 28.59
N GLU A 248 -0.99 4.45 29.49
CA GLU A 248 -2.39 4.46 29.94
C GLU A 248 -2.81 5.77 30.64
N LYS A 249 -1.85 6.54 31.16
CA LYS A 249 -2.10 7.83 31.81
C LYS A 249 -2.08 8.99 30.82
N VAL A 250 -1.55 8.79 29.61
CA VAL A 250 -1.46 9.82 28.58
C VAL A 250 -2.85 10.09 27.99
N ARG A 251 -3.17 11.36 27.76
CA ARG A 251 -4.42 11.81 27.13
C ARG A 251 -4.08 12.74 25.96
N PRO A 252 -3.84 12.20 24.76
CA PRO A 252 -3.46 13.04 23.63
C PRO A 252 -4.61 13.95 23.17
N LEU A 253 -4.28 15.18 22.76
CA LEU A 253 -5.24 16.12 22.19
C LEU A 253 -5.55 15.78 20.72
N LEU A 254 -4.51 15.51 19.94
CA LEU A 254 -4.59 15.20 18.51
C LEU A 254 -5.21 13.82 18.26
N HIS A 255 -6.06 13.72 17.22
CA HIS A 255 -6.71 12.46 16.84
C HIS A 255 -5.72 11.41 16.37
N GLU A 256 -4.70 11.80 15.61
CA GLU A 256 -3.61 10.93 15.16
C GLU A 256 -2.89 10.26 16.33
N HIS A 257 -2.53 11.03 17.36
CA HIS A 257 -1.88 10.49 18.55
C HIS A 257 -2.79 9.53 19.34
N ARG A 258 -4.09 9.82 19.40
CA ARG A 258 -5.07 8.87 19.99
C ARG A 258 -5.14 7.60 19.16
N TYR A 259 -5.11 7.70 17.84
CA TYR A 259 -5.12 6.54 16.96
C TYR A 259 -3.84 5.71 17.16
N LYS A 260 -2.65 6.31 17.09
CA LYS A 260 -1.36 5.64 17.34
C LYS A 260 -1.36 4.90 18.67
N LEU A 261 -1.84 5.54 19.73
CA LEU A 261 -1.93 4.94 21.06
C LEU A 261 -2.92 3.76 21.10
N GLY A 262 -4.11 3.91 20.50
CA GLY A 262 -5.11 2.84 20.40
C GLY A 262 -4.63 1.64 19.59
N ALA A 263 -3.97 1.87 18.46
CA ALA A 263 -3.35 0.83 17.63
C ALA A 263 -2.21 0.12 18.37
N THR A 264 -1.39 0.87 19.13
CA THR A 264 -0.32 0.29 19.95
C THR A 264 -0.90 -0.64 21.01
N PHE A 265 -1.94 -0.23 21.74
CA PHE A 265 -2.61 -1.10 22.70
C PHE A 265 -3.20 -2.35 22.04
N ALA A 266 -3.74 -2.24 20.81
CA ALA A 266 -4.25 -3.40 20.09
C ALA A 266 -3.13 -4.39 19.77
N LEU A 267 -2.01 -3.89 19.24
CA LEU A 267 -0.86 -4.68 18.83
C LEU A 267 -0.23 -5.41 20.02
N VAL A 268 -0.07 -4.75 21.17
CA VAL A 268 0.55 -5.35 22.36
C VAL A 268 -0.42 -6.20 23.19
N GLY A 269 -1.65 -6.45 22.71
CA GLY A 269 -2.62 -7.34 23.36
C GLY A 269 -3.48 -6.69 24.46
N HIS A 270 -3.46 -5.37 24.61
CA HIS A 270 -4.33 -4.62 25.52
C HIS A 270 -5.68 -4.28 24.86
N SER A 271 -6.40 -5.30 24.39
CA SER A 271 -7.57 -5.20 23.51
C SER A 271 -8.70 -4.35 24.08
N LYS A 272 -8.92 -4.41 25.41
CA LYS A 272 -9.94 -3.58 26.08
C LYS A 272 -9.63 -2.08 25.95
N ARG A 273 -8.37 -1.68 26.20
CA ARG A 273 -7.94 -0.29 26.09
C ARG A 273 -7.96 0.18 24.65
N ALA A 274 -7.49 -0.67 23.74
CA ALA A 274 -7.53 -0.41 22.31
C ALA A 274 -8.96 -0.12 21.84
N TYR A 275 -9.91 -0.97 22.21
CA TYR A 275 -11.32 -0.79 21.87
C TYR A 275 -11.86 0.53 22.42
N ASP A 276 -11.65 0.83 23.71
CA ASP A 276 -12.13 2.07 24.33
C ASP A 276 -11.60 3.31 23.60
N TRP A 277 -10.31 3.32 23.24
CA TRP A 277 -9.68 4.43 22.51
C TRP A 277 -10.22 4.57 21.09
N LEU A 278 -10.14 3.51 20.29
CA LEU A 278 -10.53 3.53 18.88
C LEU A 278 -12.04 3.79 18.73
N LYS A 279 -12.86 3.25 19.63
CA LYS A 279 -14.30 3.52 19.65
C LYS A 279 -14.61 4.97 20.02
N SER A 280 -13.86 5.56 20.95
CA SER A 280 -14.02 6.98 21.30
C SER A 280 -13.74 7.90 20.11
N LEU A 281 -12.70 7.59 19.32
CA LEU A 281 -12.39 8.30 18.07
C LEU A 281 -13.50 8.15 17.03
N GLN A 282 -13.97 6.93 16.81
CA GLN A 282 -15.09 6.70 15.89
C GLN A 282 -16.34 7.49 16.30
N LYS A 283 -16.63 7.59 17.60
CA LYS A 283 -17.82 8.29 18.11
C LYS A 283 -17.79 9.80 17.86
N ILE A 284 -16.62 10.42 17.83
CA ILE A 284 -16.47 11.85 17.53
C ILE A 284 -16.39 12.14 16.02
N GLY A 285 -16.61 11.12 15.17
CA GLY A 285 -16.65 11.28 13.72
C GLY A 285 -15.29 11.15 13.02
N PHE A 286 -14.26 10.66 13.71
CA PHE A 286 -12.99 10.36 13.05
C PHE A 286 -13.17 9.23 12.02
N GLU A 287 -12.92 9.54 10.75
CA GLU A 287 -12.82 8.56 9.67
C GLU A 287 -11.34 8.21 9.49
N GLY A 288 -10.97 6.97 9.86
CA GLY A 288 -9.59 6.48 9.74
C GLY A 288 -9.35 5.67 8.47
N ASP A 289 -8.11 5.21 8.31
CA ASP A 289 -7.68 4.33 7.22
C ASP A 289 -8.10 2.86 7.46
N ALA A 290 -7.73 1.97 6.53
CA ALA A 290 -7.99 0.54 6.66
C ALA A 290 -7.41 -0.04 7.97
N SER A 291 -6.22 0.42 8.36
CA SER A 291 -5.54 0.00 9.59
C SER A 291 -6.31 0.40 10.85
N PHE A 292 -6.90 1.59 10.89
CA PHE A 292 -7.75 2.04 12.00
C PHE A 292 -8.95 1.12 12.17
N TYR A 293 -9.65 0.84 11.07
CA TYR A 293 -10.82 -0.05 11.11
C TYR A 293 -10.44 -1.51 11.39
N TYR A 294 -9.25 -1.94 10.96
CA TYR A 294 -8.70 -3.26 11.29
C TYR A 294 -8.49 -3.40 12.81
N TRP A 295 -7.78 -2.47 13.43
CA TRP A 295 -7.53 -2.51 14.88
C TRP A 295 -8.81 -2.32 15.70
N LEU A 296 -9.75 -1.48 15.24
CA LEU A 296 -11.05 -1.35 15.87
C LEU A 296 -11.85 -2.66 15.78
N SER A 297 -11.82 -3.34 14.64
CA SER A 297 -12.50 -4.62 14.45
C SER A 297 -11.94 -5.70 15.36
N TYR A 298 -10.61 -5.85 15.36
CA TYR A 298 -9.92 -6.87 16.13
C TYR A 298 -10.13 -6.69 17.64
N SER A 299 -9.90 -5.47 18.15
CA SER A 299 -10.11 -5.14 19.55
C SER A 299 -11.58 -5.24 19.99
N ALA A 300 -12.53 -4.87 19.12
CA ALA A 300 -13.95 -5.05 19.39
C ALA A 300 -14.33 -6.53 19.48
N TYR A 301 -13.82 -7.38 18.58
CA TYR A 301 -14.11 -8.80 18.60
C TYR A 301 -13.57 -9.48 19.86
N GLU A 302 -12.30 -9.25 20.22
CA GLU A 302 -11.69 -9.84 21.42
C GLU A 302 -12.36 -9.39 22.72
N THR A 303 -13.02 -8.23 22.71
CA THR A 303 -13.75 -7.69 23.86
C THR A 303 -15.25 -8.04 23.85
N GLY A 304 -15.72 -8.84 22.88
CA GLY A 304 -17.10 -9.31 22.76
C GLY A 304 -18.08 -8.33 22.11
N HIS A 305 -17.60 -7.24 21.49
CA HIS A 305 -18.41 -6.23 20.80
C HIS A 305 -18.60 -6.58 19.32
N GLU A 306 -19.23 -7.71 19.03
CA GLU A 306 -19.35 -8.27 17.67
C GLU A 306 -19.94 -7.30 16.63
N ASP A 307 -20.99 -6.55 16.98
CA ASP A 307 -21.61 -5.61 16.04
C ASP A 307 -20.64 -4.50 15.60
N THR A 308 -19.84 -3.98 16.53
CA THR A 308 -18.82 -2.99 16.19
C THR A 308 -17.72 -3.63 15.36
N ALA A 309 -17.31 -4.85 15.70
CA ALA A 309 -16.29 -5.58 14.95
C ALA A 309 -16.71 -5.79 13.48
N ARG A 310 -17.91 -6.32 13.27
CA ARG A 310 -18.47 -6.57 11.92
C ARG A 310 -18.64 -5.29 11.11
N ASN A 311 -19.06 -4.20 11.72
CA ASN A 311 -19.20 -2.92 11.02
C ASN A 311 -17.85 -2.27 10.68
N ALA A 312 -16.86 -2.36 11.59
CA ALA A 312 -15.51 -1.89 11.31
C ALA A 312 -14.85 -2.71 10.19
N TRP A 313 -15.00 -4.04 10.20
CA TRP A 313 -14.45 -4.89 9.15
C TRP A 313 -15.05 -4.65 7.76
N LYS A 314 -16.35 -4.30 7.67
CA LYS A 314 -16.93 -3.86 6.39
C LYS A 314 -16.16 -2.67 5.80
N ARG A 315 -15.74 -1.72 6.64
CA ARG A 315 -14.91 -0.59 6.23
C ARG A 315 -13.52 -1.03 5.81
N VAL A 316 -12.94 -2.03 6.48
CA VAL A 316 -11.69 -2.66 6.03
C VAL A 316 -11.86 -3.21 4.61
N LEU A 317 -12.91 -3.98 4.33
CA LEU A 317 -13.15 -4.57 3.00
C LEU A 317 -13.52 -3.54 1.93
N GLU A 318 -14.14 -2.43 2.31
CA GLU A 318 -14.42 -1.32 1.38
C GLU A 318 -13.13 -0.63 0.90
N ILE A 319 -12.11 -0.55 1.75
CA ILE A 319 -10.81 0.07 1.42
C ILE A 319 -9.84 -0.97 0.85
N ASN A 320 -9.85 -2.17 1.41
CA ASN A 320 -8.94 -3.29 1.17
C ASN A 320 -9.72 -4.59 0.97
N PRO A 321 -10.34 -4.80 -0.22
CA PRO A 321 -11.12 -6.02 -0.50
C PRO A 321 -10.31 -7.32 -0.35
N GLU A 322 -8.99 -7.26 -0.47
CA GLU A 322 -8.09 -8.41 -0.30
C GLU A 322 -8.03 -8.97 1.13
N LYS A 323 -8.60 -8.25 2.11
CA LYS A 323 -8.67 -8.71 3.50
C LYS A 323 -9.86 -9.64 3.76
N GLU A 324 -10.70 -9.92 2.74
CA GLU A 324 -11.80 -10.88 2.87
C GLU A 324 -11.27 -12.25 3.29
N GLY A 325 -11.89 -12.87 4.29
CA GLY A 325 -11.42 -14.14 4.86
C GLY A 325 -10.41 -13.98 5.99
N LEU A 326 -9.88 -12.77 6.24
CA LEU A 326 -8.97 -12.50 7.37
C LEU A 326 -9.70 -11.94 8.59
N GLU A 327 -11.02 -12.14 8.69
CA GLU A 327 -11.85 -11.60 9.78
C GLU A 327 -11.35 -12.07 11.15
N PRO A 328 -11.44 -11.23 12.20
CA PRO A 328 -11.09 -11.64 13.57
C PRO A 328 -11.88 -12.87 14.06
N TRP A 329 -13.12 -13.04 13.57
CA TRP A 329 -14.01 -14.17 13.91
C TRP A 329 -13.96 -15.33 12.91
N ASN A 330 -13.04 -15.31 11.95
CA ASN A 330 -12.89 -16.45 11.06
C ASN A 330 -12.16 -17.58 11.82
N ASP A 331 -12.93 -18.51 12.40
CA ASP A 331 -12.41 -19.70 13.10
C ASP A 331 -11.62 -20.63 12.17
N LYS A 332 -11.83 -20.51 10.87
CA LYS A 332 -10.84 -20.96 9.90
C LYS A 332 -9.74 -19.90 9.91
N LYS A 333 -8.72 -20.10 10.73
CA LYS A 333 -7.37 -19.68 10.34
C LYS A 333 -7.04 -20.45 9.06
N GLN A 334 -7.58 -20.01 7.93
CA GLN A 334 -7.00 -20.32 6.65
C GLN A 334 -5.65 -19.63 6.71
N GLU A 335 -4.62 -20.38 7.08
CA GLU A 335 -3.28 -20.12 6.57
C GLU A 335 -3.31 -20.33 5.05
N GLU A 336 -4.17 -19.58 4.33
CA GLU A 336 -4.07 -19.44 2.90
C GLU A 336 -2.83 -18.60 2.68
N GLY A 337 -1.80 -19.23 2.12
CA GLY A 337 -0.61 -18.52 1.73
C GLY A 337 -0.91 -17.59 0.57
N PHE A 338 -0.01 -16.63 0.32
CA PHE A 338 -0.13 -15.69 -0.79
C PHE A 338 -0.40 -16.36 -2.14
N GLU A 339 -0.01 -17.63 -2.31
CA GLU A 339 -0.32 -18.44 -3.48
C GLU A 339 -1.82 -18.53 -3.81
N ASN A 340 -2.73 -18.32 -2.86
CA ASN A 340 -4.16 -18.38 -3.11
C ASN A 340 -4.86 -17.00 -3.07
N HIS A 341 -4.12 -15.92 -2.77
CA HIS A 341 -4.63 -14.55 -2.76
C HIS A 341 -4.55 -13.89 -4.15
N VAL A 342 -5.64 -13.98 -4.92
CA VAL A 342 -5.72 -13.47 -6.31
C VAL A 342 -5.25 -12.02 -6.44
N THR A 343 -5.74 -11.11 -5.60
CA THR A 343 -5.39 -9.68 -5.63
C THR A 343 -3.91 -9.41 -5.32
N SER A 344 -3.34 -10.14 -4.35
CA SER A 344 -1.91 -10.02 -4.02
C SER A 344 -1.02 -10.47 -5.18
N ILE A 345 -1.45 -11.51 -5.89
CA ILE A 345 -0.76 -12.01 -7.08
C ILE A 345 -0.83 -10.97 -8.21
N LEU A 346 -2.01 -10.40 -8.45
CA LEU A 346 -2.21 -9.36 -9.48
C LEU A 346 -1.34 -8.13 -9.22
N LYS A 347 -1.30 -7.62 -7.98
CA LYS A 347 -0.43 -6.50 -7.60
C LYS A 347 1.04 -6.77 -7.91
N LYS A 348 1.52 -8.01 -7.67
CA LYS A 348 2.89 -8.41 -8.01
C LYS A 348 3.13 -8.48 -9.52
N LEU A 349 2.13 -8.91 -10.29
CA LEU A 349 2.19 -8.94 -11.75
C LEU A 349 2.22 -7.54 -12.38
N GLN A 350 1.63 -6.53 -11.70
CA GLN A 350 1.64 -5.12 -12.12
C GLN A 350 2.86 -4.34 -11.62
N SER A 351 3.75 -4.96 -10.84
CA SER A 351 4.93 -4.30 -10.30
C SER A 351 5.91 -3.88 -11.39
N GLU A 352 6.55 -2.72 -11.23
CA GLU A 352 7.65 -2.28 -12.09
C GLU A 352 8.91 -3.15 -11.91
N TYR A 353 8.99 -3.90 -10.81
CA TYR A 353 10.14 -4.73 -10.46
C TYR A 353 10.03 -6.15 -11.03
N THR A 354 11.04 -6.60 -11.78
CA THR A 354 11.03 -7.91 -12.44
C THR A 354 10.96 -9.07 -11.45
N GLU A 355 11.67 -9.01 -10.31
CA GLU A 355 11.64 -10.05 -9.28
C GLU A 355 10.23 -10.24 -8.67
N GLU A 356 9.46 -9.16 -8.53
CA GLU A 356 8.08 -9.22 -8.08
C GLU A 356 7.17 -9.84 -9.12
N LYS A 357 7.31 -9.44 -10.39
CA LYS A 357 6.56 -10.04 -11.50
C LYS A 357 6.84 -11.53 -11.63
N LEU A 358 8.11 -11.94 -11.58
CA LEU A 358 8.48 -13.36 -11.61
C LEU A 358 7.93 -14.13 -10.41
N PHE A 359 7.92 -13.51 -9.23
CA PHE A 359 7.28 -14.10 -8.05
C PHE A 359 5.76 -14.23 -8.22
N GLY A 360 5.07 -13.21 -8.72
CA GLY A 360 3.64 -13.25 -9.03
C GLY A 360 3.30 -14.35 -10.05
N LEU A 361 4.11 -14.49 -11.10
CA LEU A 361 3.96 -15.58 -12.08
C LEU A 361 4.15 -16.96 -11.42
N PHE A 362 5.12 -17.09 -10.51
CA PHE A 362 5.30 -18.31 -9.75
C PHE A 362 4.10 -18.62 -8.85
N LEU A 363 3.59 -17.64 -8.10
CA LEU A 363 2.38 -17.81 -7.30
C LEU A 363 1.20 -18.26 -8.18
N THR A 364 1.03 -17.66 -9.36
CA THR A 364 0.03 -18.07 -10.36
C THR A 364 0.17 -19.54 -10.77
N SER A 365 1.37 -20.10 -10.78
CA SER A 365 1.61 -21.51 -11.14
C SER A 365 1.20 -22.52 -10.08
N ILE A 366 1.27 -22.13 -8.81
CA ILE A 366 0.97 -22.99 -7.65
C ILE A 366 -0.40 -22.68 -7.03
N SER A 367 -1.09 -21.64 -7.51
CA SER A 367 -2.40 -21.19 -7.05
C SER A 367 -3.52 -22.14 -7.46
N ASP A 368 -4.42 -22.44 -6.52
CA ASP A 368 -5.70 -23.09 -6.81
C ASP A 368 -6.62 -22.17 -7.65
N ASN A 369 -6.37 -20.86 -7.62
CA ASN A 369 -7.13 -19.81 -8.31
C ASN A 369 -6.51 -19.37 -9.64
N GLN A 370 -5.59 -20.15 -10.22
CA GLN A 370 -4.86 -19.78 -11.44
C GLN A 370 -5.76 -19.25 -12.57
N ARG A 371 -6.87 -19.93 -12.86
CA ARG A 371 -7.78 -19.51 -13.93
C ARG A 371 -8.37 -18.12 -13.67
N ALA A 372 -8.74 -17.83 -12.42
CA ALA A 372 -9.28 -16.53 -12.04
C ALA A 372 -8.24 -15.42 -12.22
N ILE A 373 -6.99 -15.68 -11.85
CA ILE A 373 -5.86 -14.76 -12.02
C ILE A 373 -5.63 -14.45 -13.51
N LEU A 374 -5.50 -15.49 -14.34
CA LEU A 374 -5.20 -15.35 -15.77
C LEU A 374 -6.33 -14.66 -16.59
N THR A 375 -7.56 -14.68 -16.09
CA THR A 375 -8.71 -14.02 -16.75
C THR A 375 -9.10 -12.70 -16.11
N HIS A 376 -8.37 -12.24 -15.10
CA HIS A 376 -8.69 -11.00 -14.39
C HIS A 376 -8.41 -9.78 -15.28
N ALA A 377 -9.19 -8.71 -15.12
CA ALA A 377 -9.02 -7.48 -15.89
C ALA A 377 -7.66 -6.81 -15.59
N ASP A 378 -7.25 -6.83 -14.32
CA ASP A 378 -5.96 -6.31 -13.83
C ASP A 378 -4.79 -7.28 -14.03
N PHE A 379 -4.94 -8.33 -14.83
CA PHE A 379 -3.79 -9.16 -15.19
C PHE A 379 -2.77 -8.31 -15.97
N CYS A 380 -1.48 -8.60 -15.82
CA CYS A 380 -0.44 -7.80 -16.48
C CYS A 380 -0.62 -7.81 -18.00
N ASP A 381 -0.39 -6.65 -18.64
CA ASP A 381 -0.32 -6.60 -20.09
C ASP A 381 0.88 -7.45 -20.55
N VAL A 382 0.59 -8.47 -21.36
CA VAL A 382 1.60 -9.40 -21.84
C VAL A 382 2.58 -8.67 -22.77
N GLU A 383 2.19 -7.57 -23.41
CA GLU A 383 3.08 -6.78 -24.26
C GLU A 383 4.20 -6.12 -23.45
N ASP A 384 3.88 -5.65 -22.24
CA ASP A 384 4.80 -4.95 -21.32
C ASP A 384 5.79 -5.89 -20.61
N LEU A 385 5.52 -7.19 -20.62
CA LEU A 385 6.42 -8.17 -20.01
C LEU A 385 7.77 -8.23 -20.74
N SER A 386 8.85 -8.30 -19.97
CA SER A 386 10.18 -8.57 -20.51
C SER A 386 10.26 -9.95 -21.15
N ILE A 387 11.30 -10.20 -21.97
CA ILE A 387 11.49 -11.53 -22.61
C ILE A 387 11.55 -12.64 -21.56
N VAL A 388 12.24 -12.42 -20.43
CA VAL A 388 12.36 -13.40 -19.35
C VAL A 388 10.99 -13.67 -18.70
N GLU A 389 10.22 -12.62 -18.45
CA GLU A 389 8.86 -12.71 -17.88
C GLU A 389 7.90 -13.44 -18.83
N LYS A 390 7.92 -13.14 -20.13
CA LYS A 390 7.13 -13.83 -21.17
C LYS A 390 7.43 -15.33 -21.23
N VAL A 391 8.71 -15.71 -21.21
CA VAL A 391 9.12 -17.12 -21.23
C VAL A 391 8.77 -17.81 -19.91
N TYR A 392 8.83 -17.10 -18.78
CA TYR A 392 8.38 -17.63 -17.50
C TYR A 392 6.87 -17.83 -17.45
N LEU A 393 6.07 -16.89 -17.95
CA LEU A 393 4.62 -17.05 -18.09
C LEU A 393 4.27 -18.26 -18.97
N ALA A 394 5.00 -18.47 -20.08
CA ALA A 394 4.84 -19.68 -20.88
C ALA A 394 5.12 -20.97 -20.08
N GLN A 395 6.14 -20.96 -19.20
CA GLN A 395 6.39 -22.07 -18.29
C GLN A 395 5.24 -22.31 -17.31
N VAL A 396 4.64 -21.26 -16.77
CA VAL A 396 3.46 -21.34 -15.89
C VAL A 396 2.28 -21.99 -16.63
N LEU A 397 1.98 -21.54 -17.85
CA LEU A 397 0.89 -22.06 -18.66
C LEU A 397 1.09 -23.54 -19.07
N ASN A 398 2.33 -23.95 -19.30
CA ASN A 398 2.68 -25.34 -19.64
C ASN A 398 2.50 -26.34 -18.49
N SER A 399 2.48 -25.86 -17.24
CA SER A 399 2.48 -26.71 -16.03
C SER A 399 1.20 -27.55 -15.88
N ASN A 400 0.14 -27.25 -16.65
CA ASN A 400 -1.17 -27.91 -16.63
C ASN A 400 -1.45 -28.84 -17.83
N GLY A 401 -0.42 -29.35 -18.51
CA GLY A 401 -0.57 -30.44 -19.49
C GLY A 401 -0.81 -30.02 -20.94
N ASN A 402 -0.81 -28.72 -21.25
CA ASN A 402 -0.75 -28.22 -22.63
C ASN A 402 0.71 -27.96 -23.02
N SER A 403 1.34 -28.96 -23.66
CA SER A 403 2.78 -28.97 -23.98
C SER A 403 3.13 -28.33 -25.34
N SER A 404 2.48 -27.23 -25.73
CA SER A 404 2.68 -26.62 -27.05
C SER A 404 3.82 -25.59 -27.10
N ILE A 405 4.23 -24.99 -25.97
CA ILE A 405 5.23 -23.93 -25.95
C ILE A 405 6.59 -24.47 -25.49
N LYS A 406 7.62 -24.35 -26.33
CA LYS A 406 9.00 -24.69 -25.93
C LYS A 406 9.54 -23.60 -25.00
N VAL A 407 9.94 -23.99 -23.80
CA VAL A 407 10.56 -23.11 -22.80
C VAL A 407 12.01 -23.55 -22.59
N ASN A 408 12.93 -22.59 -22.49
CA ASN A 408 14.34 -22.88 -22.23
C ASN A 408 14.56 -23.63 -20.90
N GLN A 409 15.55 -24.51 -20.88
CA GLN A 409 15.86 -25.35 -19.71
C GLN A 409 16.25 -24.53 -18.47
N GLU A 410 16.91 -23.40 -18.65
CA GLU A 410 17.30 -22.49 -17.56
C GLU A 410 16.08 -21.93 -16.80
N ILE A 411 15.02 -21.57 -17.53
CA ILE A 411 13.76 -21.09 -16.96
C ILE A 411 13.01 -22.23 -16.25
N GLN A 412 12.99 -23.42 -16.84
CA GLN A 412 12.44 -24.60 -16.18
C GLN A 412 13.16 -24.90 -14.87
N ASN A 413 14.50 -24.83 -14.88
CA ASN A 413 15.30 -25.03 -13.67
C ASN A 413 15.05 -23.93 -12.64
N MET A 414 14.94 -22.67 -13.06
CA MET A 414 14.58 -21.55 -12.19
C MET A 414 13.23 -21.79 -11.48
N HIS A 415 12.25 -22.28 -12.23
CA HIS A 415 10.94 -22.66 -11.69
C HIS A 415 11.04 -23.85 -10.71
N GLN A 416 11.84 -24.87 -11.03
CA GLN A 416 12.06 -26.01 -10.12
C GLN A 416 12.73 -25.62 -8.81
N VAL A 417 13.62 -24.62 -8.80
CA VAL A 417 14.18 -24.08 -7.54
C VAL A 417 13.08 -23.48 -6.68
N ALA A 418 12.20 -22.66 -7.26
CA ALA A 418 11.08 -22.07 -6.54
C ALA A 418 10.12 -23.13 -5.97
N LEU A 419 9.84 -24.20 -6.72
CA LEU A 419 9.06 -25.35 -6.23
C LEU A 419 9.74 -26.07 -5.06
N HIS A 420 11.07 -26.22 -5.10
CA HIS A 420 11.83 -26.80 -3.99
C HIS A 420 11.78 -25.93 -2.73
N LEU A 421 11.85 -24.60 -2.88
CA LEU A 421 11.65 -23.66 -1.76
C LEU A 421 10.22 -23.79 -1.21
N TYR A 422 9.21 -23.76 -2.08
CA TYR A 422 7.80 -23.89 -1.69
C TYR A 422 7.50 -25.19 -0.93
N GLY A 423 8.11 -26.31 -1.31
CA GLY A 423 7.95 -27.57 -0.59
C GLY A 423 8.33 -27.52 0.90
N GLY A 424 9.23 -26.61 1.30
CA GLY A 424 9.66 -26.40 2.69
C GLY A 424 9.04 -25.18 3.38
N HIS A 425 8.31 -24.34 2.65
CA HIS A 425 7.86 -23.00 3.07
C HIS A 425 6.41 -22.71 2.64
N ARG A 426 5.58 -23.75 2.62
CA ARG A 426 4.13 -23.62 2.38
C ARG A 426 3.36 -23.70 3.70
N PRO A 427 2.30 -22.90 3.88
CA PRO A 427 1.83 -21.84 2.98
C PRO A 427 2.78 -20.62 2.97
N ILE A 428 2.82 -19.86 1.86
CA ILE A 428 3.72 -18.70 1.78
C ILE A 428 3.13 -17.53 2.57
N THR A 429 3.75 -17.13 3.68
CA THR A 429 3.31 -15.95 4.46
C THR A 429 4.13 -14.70 4.15
N SER A 430 3.86 -13.59 4.84
CA SER A 430 4.63 -12.33 4.75
C SER A 430 6.13 -12.56 4.92
N VAL A 431 6.51 -13.45 5.84
CA VAL A 431 7.90 -13.81 6.12
C VAL A 431 8.51 -14.57 4.95
N GLU A 432 7.89 -15.66 4.51
CA GLU A 432 8.40 -16.49 3.41
C GLU A 432 8.41 -15.73 2.08
N SER A 433 7.57 -14.70 1.89
CA SER A 433 7.60 -13.86 0.69
C SER A 433 9.00 -13.26 0.42
N GLY A 434 9.72 -12.90 1.49
CA GLY A 434 11.09 -12.39 1.39
C GLY A 434 12.07 -13.42 0.83
N LEU A 435 11.88 -14.71 1.13
CA LEU A 435 12.69 -15.80 0.57
C LEU A 435 12.50 -15.93 -0.93
N PHE A 436 11.25 -15.83 -1.41
CA PHE A 436 10.96 -15.91 -2.84
C PHE A 436 11.45 -14.66 -3.59
N LEU A 437 11.29 -13.46 -3.02
CA LEU A 437 11.86 -12.25 -3.61
C LEU A 437 13.39 -12.33 -3.69
N THR A 438 14.04 -12.85 -2.65
CA THR A 438 15.49 -13.12 -2.67
C THR A 438 15.85 -14.08 -3.81
N TRP A 439 15.11 -15.19 -3.93
CA TRP A 439 15.32 -16.16 -5.01
C TRP A 439 15.15 -15.53 -6.40
N PHE A 440 14.06 -14.81 -6.66
CA PHE A 440 13.81 -14.23 -7.98
C PHE A 440 14.78 -13.09 -8.32
N THR A 441 15.31 -12.39 -7.32
CA THR A 441 16.42 -11.44 -7.50
C THR A 441 17.68 -12.16 -7.97
N ILE A 442 18.08 -13.23 -7.26
CA ILE A 442 19.24 -14.06 -7.61
C ILE A 442 19.05 -14.66 -9.00
N ALA A 443 17.87 -15.22 -9.28
CA ALA A 443 17.61 -15.92 -10.52
C ALA A 443 17.61 -14.97 -11.72
N TYR A 444 17.01 -13.78 -11.59
CA TYR A 444 17.01 -12.78 -12.65
C TYR A 444 18.43 -12.31 -13.00
N ARG A 445 19.28 -12.06 -12.00
CA ARG A 445 20.69 -11.71 -12.22
C ARG A 445 21.49 -12.88 -12.79
N GLY A 446 21.29 -14.08 -12.26
CA GLY A 446 21.93 -15.29 -12.79
C GLY A 446 21.58 -15.53 -14.26
N ILE A 447 20.33 -15.31 -14.70
CA ILE A 447 19.96 -15.41 -16.12
C ILE A 447 20.74 -14.40 -16.97
N LYS A 448 20.90 -13.15 -16.51
CA LYS A 448 21.73 -12.15 -17.22
C LYS A 448 23.18 -12.59 -17.37
N GLU A 449 23.70 -13.34 -16.40
CA GLU A 449 25.04 -13.92 -16.40
C GLU A 449 25.12 -15.34 -17.01
N ARG A 450 24.04 -15.81 -17.64
CA ARG A 450 23.92 -17.12 -18.31
C ARG A 450 24.04 -18.32 -17.37
N GLU A 451 23.61 -18.17 -16.11
CA GLU A 451 23.44 -19.28 -15.18
C GLU A 451 22.30 -20.21 -15.64
N THR A 452 22.54 -21.51 -15.49
CA THR A 452 21.66 -22.57 -15.99
C THR A 452 20.80 -23.20 -14.91
N PHE A 453 21.10 -22.95 -13.63
CA PHE A 453 20.38 -23.49 -12.46
C PHE A 453 20.25 -25.02 -12.41
N LYS A 454 21.16 -25.76 -13.06
CA LYS A 454 21.07 -27.23 -13.24
C LYS A 454 20.82 -28.04 -11.95
N ASN A 455 21.35 -27.60 -10.81
CA ASN A 455 21.14 -28.27 -9.53
C ASN A 455 20.12 -27.49 -8.69
N ALA A 456 18.84 -27.66 -9.03
CA ALA A 456 17.77 -26.88 -8.42
C ALA A 456 17.71 -27.02 -6.89
N LYS A 457 17.96 -28.23 -6.37
CA LYS A 457 18.01 -28.48 -4.91
C LYS A 457 19.14 -27.72 -4.23
N ALA A 458 20.32 -27.66 -4.85
CA ALA A 458 21.46 -26.94 -4.28
C ALA A 458 21.26 -25.41 -4.30
N PHE A 459 20.65 -24.88 -5.37
CA PHE A 459 20.25 -23.47 -5.42
C PHE A 459 19.19 -23.13 -4.36
N ALA A 460 18.16 -23.97 -4.20
CA ALA A 460 17.14 -23.78 -3.16
C ALA A 460 17.76 -23.78 -1.75
N ALA A 461 18.56 -24.80 -1.44
CA ALA A 461 19.23 -24.92 -0.14
C ALA A 461 20.18 -23.75 0.14
N ALA A 462 20.95 -23.30 -0.87
CA ALA A 462 21.86 -22.17 -0.73
C ALA A 462 21.10 -20.85 -0.54
N THR A 463 20.03 -20.63 -1.31
CA THR A 463 19.18 -19.43 -1.19
C THR A 463 18.56 -19.34 0.19
N GLU A 464 18.02 -20.46 0.70
CA GLU A 464 17.47 -20.50 2.05
C GLU A 464 18.54 -20.27 3.13
N PHE A 465 19.74 -20.83 2.99
CA PHE A 465 20.84 -20.57 3.91
C PHE A 465 21.19 -19.09 3.98
N VAL A 466 21.33 -18.45 2.82
CA VAL A 466 21.71 -17.04 2.71
C VAL A 466 20.60 -16.14 3.25
N TRP A 467 19.34 -16.43 2.90
CA TRP A 467 18.18 -15.69 3.41
C TRP A 467 18.05 -15.75 4.94
N ASN A 468 18.20 -16.92 5.55
CA ASN A 468 18.22 -17.05 7.02
C ASN A 468 19.37 -16.27 7.64
N ARG A 469 20.56 -16.29 7.01
CA ARG A 469 21.73 -15.56 7.50
C ARG A 469 21.52 -14.05 7.47
N LEU A 470 20.90 -13.51 6.42
CA LEU A 470 20.55 -12.09 6.32
C LEU A 470 19.57 -11.65 7.43
N ARG A 471 18.74 -12.57 7.91
CA ARG A 471 17.77 -12.34 9.01
C ARG A 471 18.32 -12.65 10.41
N ASN A 472 19.62 -12.93 10.53
CA ASN A 472 20.25 -13.39 11.78
C ASN A 472 19.59 -14.65 12.40
N GLU A 473 18.92 -15.46 11.58
CA GLU A 473 18.27 -16.70 12.01
C GLU A 473 19.25 -17.89 11.93
N LYS A 474 19.20 -18.75 12.94
CA LYS A 474 20.11 -19.90 13.04
C LYS A 474 19.60 -21.07 12.20
N VAL A 475 20.14 -21.24 11.00
CA VAL A 475 20.04 -22.47 10.22
C VAL A 475 21.42 -23.08 9.99
N THR A 476 21.58 -24.38 10.27
CA THR A 476 22.86 -25.06 10.07
C THR A 476 22.94 -25.64 8.66
N LYS A 477 24.15 -25.64 8.07
CA LYS A 477 24.42 -26.32 6.79
C LYS A 477 24.00 -27.79 6.82
N LYS A 478 24.15 -28.46 7.97
CA LYS A 478 23.77 -29.86 8.16
C LYS A 478 22.25 -30.05 7.99
N GLN A 479 21.43 -29.23 8.66
CA GLN A 479 19.97 -29.29 8.52
C GLN A 479 19.52 -29.14 7.07
N LEU A 480 20.09 -28.20 6.32
CA LEU A 480 19.76 -27.99 4.91
C LEU A 480 20.25 -29.14 4.02
N CYS A 481 21.44 -29.67 4.29
CA CYS A 481 21.96 -30.84 3.58
C CYS A 481 21.05 -32.06 3.76
N ASP A 482 20.58 -32.29 4.99
CA ASP A 482 19.67 -33.40 5.31
C ASP A 482 18.31 -33.20 4.61
N ARG A 483 17.74 -31.99 4.65
CA ARG A 483 16.42 -31.71 4.05
C ARG A 483 16.43 -31.76 2.51
N PHE A 484 17.46 -31.20 1.87
CA PHE A 484 17.58 -31.17 0.42
C PHE A 484 18.32 -32.40 -0.17
N ASN A 485 18.79 -33.32 0.67
CA ASN A 485 19.60 -34.48 0.30
C ASN A 485 20.86 -34.08 -0.50
N LEU A 486 21.71 -33.25 0.11
CA LEU A 486 22.93 -32.69 -0.47
C LEU A 486 24.16 -32.98 0.41
N SER A 487 25.35 -32.94 -0.18
CA SER A 487 26.60 -32.92 0.60
C SER A 487 26.93 -31.51 1.10
N ALA A 488 27.60 -31.41 2.24
CA ALA A 488 28.06 -30.13 2.78
C ALA A 488 29.00 -29.36 1.84
N SER A 489 29.80 -30.08 1.04
CA SER A 489 30.66 -29.50 0.00
C SER A 489 29.83 -28.89 -1.13
N THR A 490 28.77 -29.56 -1.56
CA THR A 490 27.85 -29.05 -2.58
C THR A 490 27.15 -27.80 -2.07
N LEU A 491 26.55 -27.83 -0.87
CA LEU A 491 25.88 -26.66 -0.32
C LEU A 491 26.84 -25.46 -0.18
N THR A 492 28.06 -25.67 0.31
CA THR A 492 29.04 -24.58 0.47
C THR A 492 29.41 -23.96 -0.87
N LYS A 493 29.59 -24.76 -1.93
CA LYS A 493 29.83 -24.24 -3.28
C LYS A 493 28.68 -23.35 -3.76
N TYR A 494 27.44 -23.80 -3.59
CA TYR A 494 26.28 -23.06 -4.10
C TYR A 494 25.94 -21.83 -3.25
N ILE A 495 26.30 -21.81 -1.96
CA ILE A 495 26.23 -20.59 -1.14
C ILE A 495 27.07 -19.48 -1.78
N SER A 496 28.33 -19.76 -2.13
CA SER A 496 29.18 -18.75 -2.79
C SER A 496 28.66 -18.29 -4.15
N VAL A 497 28.01 -19.18 -4.90
CA VAL A 497 27.37 -18.82 -6.18
C VAL A 497 26.13 -17.95 -5.97
N VAL A 498 25.31 -18.26 -4.97
CA VAL A 498 24.13 -17.45 -4.65
C VAL A 498 24.55 -16.07 -4.14
N GLU A 499 25.57 -16.00 -3.29
CA GLU A 499 26.11 -14.75 -2.76
C GLU A 499 26.64 -13.83 -3.86
N SER A 500 27.26 -14.37 -4.93
CA SER A 500 27.78 -13.53 -6.02
C SER A 500 26.70 -12.81 -6.83
N TYR A 501 25.44 -13.25 -6.74
CA TYR A 501 24.31 -12.59 -7.41
C TYR A 501 23.58 -11.60 -6.50
N LEU A 502 23.86 -11.56 -5.20
CA LEU A 502 23.26 -10.56 -4.30
C LEU A 502 24.01 -9.21 -4.42
N PRO A 503 23.30 -8.07 -4.27
CA PRO A 503 23.90 -6.75 -4.33
C PRO A 503 24.94 -6.49 -3.24
#